data_AF-A0A0Q9R504-F1
#
_entry.id   AF-A0A0Q9R504-F1
#
_cell.length_a   1.000
_cell.length_b   1.000
_cell.length_c   1.000
_cell.angle_alpha   90.00
_cell.angle_beta   90.00
_cell.angle_gamma   90.00
#
_symmetry.space_group_name_H-M   'P 1'
#
loop_
_entity.id
_entity.type
_entity.pdbx_description
1 polymer ?
#
loop_
_entity_poly.entity_id
_entity_poly.type
_entity_poly.pdbx_seq_one_letter_code
_entity_poly.pdbx_strand_id
1 'polypeptide(L)'
;MKSKIIFVVFVAFFAIATPIQASPNNQSNDELPCDVLKNAFVGTLFGSIGKVLSQYKDERQFRVDKMVEIKNLSSWGQYYWETTLKVTTFSGAHNPPYNHYTITFTNQNPEIQIKAIKVIQE
;
A
#
# COMPACT_ATOMS: atom_id res chain seq x y z
N MET A 1 -51.10 57.08 -3.94
CA MET A 1 -51.81 55.80 -3.77
C MET A 1 -51.28 54.83 -4.83
N LYS A 2 -50.90 53.61 -4.42
CA LYS A 2 -50.84 52.39 -5.26
C LYS A 2 -49.75 52.32 -6.35
N SER A 3 -48.49 52.07 -5.95
CA SER A 3 -47.58 51.24 -6.76
C SER A 3 -46.52 50.60 -5.85
N LYS A 4 -46.95 49.64 -5.03
CA LYS A 4 -46.05 48.79 -4.23
C LYS A 4 -46.38 47.29 -4.35
N ILE A 5 -47.36 46.93 -5.19
CA ILE A 5 -47.90 45.55 -5.24
C ILE A 5 -47.23 44.71 -6.35
N ILE A 6 -46.58 45.32 -7.35
CA ILE A 6 -46.09 44.58 -8.51
C ILE A 6 -44.76 43.84 -8.25
N PHE A 7 -43.96 44.25 -7.25
CA PHE A 7 -42.65 43.62 -7.01
C PHE A 7 -42.69 42.34 -6.15
N VAL A 8 -43.83 42.01 -5.55
CA VAL A 8 -43.94 40.86 -4.62
C VAL A 8 -44.21 39.54 -5.35
N VAL A 9 -44.65 39.56 -6.61
CA VAL A 9 -45.05 38.34 -7.33
C VAL A 9 -43.89 37.63 -8.02
N PHE A 10 -42.79 38.33 -8.35
CA PHE A 10 -41.66 37.69 -9.05
C PHE A 10 -40.71 36.89 -8.14
N VAL A 11 -40.72 37.16 -6.83
CA VAL A 11 -39.85 36.46 -5.86
C VAL A 11 -40.46 35.13 -5.40
N ALA A 12 -41.76 34.93 -5.58
CA ALA A 12 -42.44 33.70 -5.16
C ALA A 12 -42.20 32.50 -6.10
N PHE A 13 -41.72 32.70 -7.33
CA PHE A 13 -41.54 31.60 -8.29
C PHE A 13 -40.18 30.88 -8.20
N PHE A 14 -39.20 31.41 -7.47
CA PHE A 14 -37.89 30.77 -7.32
C PHE A 14 -37.78 29.84 -6.09
N ALA A 15 -38.84 29.70 -5.29
CA ALA A 15 -38.78 28.96 -4.03
C ALA A 15 -39.05 27.44 -4.13
N ILE A 16 -39.21 26.89 -5.33
CA ILE A 16 -39.44 25.43 -5.52
C ILE A 16 -38.28 24.73 -6.24
N ALA A 17 -37.06 25.24 -6.10
CA ALA A 17 -35.87 24.43 -6.37
C ALA A 17 -35.49 23.67 -5.10
N THR A 18 -36.16 22.55 -4.82
CA THR A 18 -35.61 21.59 -3.85
C THR A 18 -34.28 21.10 -4.40
N PRO A 19 -33.16 21.21 -3.66
CA PRO A 19 -31.95 20.51 -4.09
C PRO A 19 -32.30 19.03 -4.11
N ILE A 20 -32.26 18.40 -5.28
CA ILE A 20 -32.19 16.95 -5.36
C ILE A 20 -30.87 16.61 -4.71
N GLN A 21 -30.93 16.25 -3.43
CA GLN A 21 -29.81 15.68 -2.72
C GLN A 21 -29.67 14.28 -3.32
N ALA A 22 -28.94 14.21 -4.44
CA ALA A 22 -28.49 12.95 -4.98
C ALA A 22 -27.76 12.26 -3.83
N SER A 23 -28.32 11.14 -3.37
CA SER A 23 -27.58 10.23 -2.50
C SER A 23 -26.25 9.99 -3.20
N PRO A 24 -25.09 10.15 -2.55
CA PRO A 24 -23.86 9.70 -3.17
C PRO A 24 -24.12 8.24 -3.51
N ASN A 25 -24.14 7.93 -4.79
CA ASN A 25 -24.06 6.56 -5.24
C ASN A 25 -22.69 6.13 -4.73
N ASN A 26 -22.65 5.49 -3.56
CA ASN A 26 -21.49 4.80 -3.04
C ASN A 26 -21.27 3.57 -3.93
N GLN A 27 -21.10 3.77 -5.22
CA GLN A 27 -20.39 2.84 -6.06
C GLN A 27 -18.92 3.09 -5.74
N SER A 28 -18.53 2.58 -4.58
CA SER A 28 -17.18 2.69 -4.06
C SER A 28 -16.24 1.97 -5.03
N ASN A 29 -15.42 2.78 -5.68
CA ASN A 29 -14.01 2.54 -5.95
C ASN A 29 -13.64 1.34 -6.83
N ASP A 30 -13.28 1.64 -8.09
CA ASP A 30 -12.30 0.89 -8.89
C ASP A 30 -10.89 0.94 -8.24
N GLU A 31 -10.80 0.83 -6.91
CA GLU A 31 -9.53 0.73 -6.20
C GLU A 31 -9.09 -0.74 -6.22
N LEU A 32 -7.89 -0.98 -6.74
CA LEU A 32 -7.23 -2.29 -6.68
C LEU A 32 -7.27 -2.80 -5.23
N PRO A 33 -7.67 -4.06 -4.98
CA PRO A 33 -7.64 -4.61 -3.63
C PRO A 33 -6.24 -4.49 -3.02
N CYS A 34 -6.14 -4.05 -1.76
CA CYS A 34 -4.85 -3.81 -1.11
C CYS A 34 -3.90 -5.02 -1.16
N ASP A 35 -4.45 -6.24 -1.14
CA ASP A 35 -3.66 -7.46 -1.25
C ASP A 35 -2.99 -7.63 -2.62
N VAL A 36 -3.63 -7.19 -3.69
CA VAL A 36 -3.06 -7.25 -5.05
C VAL A 36 -1.88 -6.28 -5.15
N LEU A 37 -2.04 -5.04 -4.64
CA LEU A 37 -0.95 -4.06 -4.59
C LEU A 37 0.21 -4.53 -3.72
N LYS A 38 -0.09 -5.10 -2.56
CA LYS A 38 0.90 -5.69 -1.65
C LYS A 38 1.69 -6.81 -2.34
N ASN A 39 1.00 -7.72 -3.01
CA ASN A 39 1.63 -8.85 -3.71
C ASN A 39 2.48 -8.36 -4.90
N ALA A 40 2.00 -7.39 -5.67
CA ALA A 40 2.76 -6.78 -6.75
C ALA A 40 4.05 -6.12 -6.21
N PHE A 41 3.93 -5.33 -5.14
CA PHE A 41 5.07 -4.71 -4.48
C PHE A 41 6.09 -5.75 -3.99
N VAL A 42 5.66 -6.76 -3.25
CA VAL A 42 6.53 -7.87 -2.79
C VAL A 42 7.17 -8.60 -3.98
N GLY A 43 6.43 -8.77 -5.09
CA GLY A 43 6.94 -9.34 -6.33
C GLY A 43 8.15 -8.59 -6.88
N THR A 44 8.15 -7.25 -6.79
CA THR A 44 9.31 -6.45 -7.21
C THR A 44 10.55 -6.66 -6.32
N LEU A 45 10.36 -7.12 -5.07
CA LEU A 45 11.44 -7.39 -4.11
C LEU A 45 11.96 -8.83 -4.19
N PHE A 46 11.29 -9.73 -4.91
CA PHE A 46 11.59 -11.17 -4.87
C PHE A 46 13.06 -11.48 -5.25
N GLY A 47 13.57 -10.87 -6.32
CA GLY A 47 14.97 -11.01 -6.72
C GLY A 47 15.95 -10.48 -5.67
N SER A 48 15.65 -9.34 -5.06
CA SER A 48 16.46 -8.76 -3.99
C SER A 48 16.50 -9.65 -2.75
N ILE A 49 15.37 -10.24 -2.35
CA ILE A 49 15.29 -11.18 -1.24
C ILE A 49 16.20 -12.39 -1.48
N GLY A 50 16.10 -13.02 -2.66
CA GLY A 50 16.96 -14.15 -3.02
C GLY A 50 18.44 -13.78 -2.95
N LYS A 51 18.82 -12.63 -3.52
CA LYS A 51 20.21 -12.12 -3.48
C LYS A 51 20.70 -11.92 -2.05
N VAL A 52 19.87 -11.37 -1.15
CA VAL A 52 20.21 -11.24 0.27
C VAL A 52 20.46 -12.60 0.89
N LEU A 53 19.53 -13.54 0.75
CA LEU A 53 19.61 -14.85 1.40
C LEU A 53 20.86 -15.63 0.95
N SER A 54 21.24 -15.54 -0.33
CA SER A 54 22.48 -16.13 -0.83
C SER A 54 23.74 -15.58 -0.15
N GLN A 55 23.77 -14.29 0.25
CA GLN A 55 24.89 -13.73 1.03
C GLN A 55 25.03 -14.37 2.41
N TYR A 56 23.93 -14.93 2.95
CA TYR A 56 23.89 -15.68 4.20
C TYR A 56 24.02 -17.20 3.98
N LYS A 57 24.43 -17.63 2.78
CA LYS A 57 24.55 -19.04 2.38
C LYS A 57 23.24 -19.82 2.52
N ASP A 58 22.10 -19.13 2.43
CA ASP A 58 20.78 -19.75 2.38
C ASP A 58 20.24 -19.69 0.95
N GLU A 59 20.43 -20.79 0.22
CA GLU A 59 20.01 -20.94 -1.19
C GLU A 59 18.65 -21.65 -1.32
N ARG A 60 17.95 -21.85 -0.19
CA ARG A 60 16.66 -22.52 -0.19
C ARG A 60 15.58 -21.66 -0.82
N GLN A 61 14.46 -22.31 -1.17
CA GLN A 61 13.26 -21.59 -1.55
C GLN A 61 12.78 -20.73 -0.38
N PHE A 62 12.12 -19.62 -0.68
CA PHE A 62 11.63 -18.72 0.35
C PHE A 62 10.23 -18.22 0.04
N ARG A 63 9.53 -17.83 1.10
CA ARG A 63 8.25 -17.13 1.02
C ARG A 63 8.27 -15.92 1.93
N VAL A 64 7.56 -14.88 1.54
CA VAL A 64 7.31 -13.73 2.41
C VAL A 64 6.06 -14.02 3.22
N ASP A 65 6.21 -14.26 4.52
CA ASP A 65 5.07 -14.57 5.39
C ASP A 65 4.27 -13.32 5.73
N LYS A 66 4.99 -12.21 5.94
CA LYS A 66 4.37 -10.96 6.38
C LYS A 66 5.21 -9.75 5.99
N MET A 67 4.52 -8.73 5.48
CA MET A 67 5.02 -7.37 5.48
C MET A 67 4.79 -6.77 6.86
N VAL A 68 5.87 -6.50 7.58
CA VAL A 68 5.81 -5.98 8.95
C VAL A 68 5.46 -4.50 8.92
N GLU A 69 6.13 -3.75 8.04
CA GLU A 69 6.03 -2.30 8.00
C GLU A 69 6.45 -1.76 6.62
N ILE A 70 5.80 -0.68 6.20
CA ILE A 70 6.30 0.21 5.14
C ILE A 70 6.31 1.62 5.72
N LYS A 71 7.48 2.27 5.67
CA LYS A 71 7.66 3.68 6.02
C LYS A 71 7.88 4.47 4.74
N ASN A 72 7.15 5.55 4.59
CA ASN A 72 7.55 6.60 3.66
C ASN A 72 8.72 7.37 4.30
N LEU A 73 9.83 7.50 3.58
CA LEU A 73 11.03 8.20 4.06
C LEU A 73 11.05 9.69 3.68
N SER A 74 9.99 10.18 3.02
CA SER A 74 9.64 11.58 2.72
C SER A 74 10.83 12.54 2.70
N SER A 75 11.58 12.46 1.61
CA SER A 75 12.46 13.53 1.16
C SER A 75 11.73 14.27 0.05
N TRP A 76 11.80 15.60 0.03
CA TRP A 76 11.01 16.49 -0.83
C TRP A 76 10.89 15.99 -2.28
N GLY A 77 9.69 15.56 -2.68
CA GLY A 77 9.36 15.15 -4.06
C GLY A 77 9.83 13.75 -4.47
N GLN A 78 10.41 12.95 -3.58
CA GLN A 78 10.93 11.61 -3.88
C GLN A 78 10.09 10.52 -3.21
N TYR A 79 9.81 9.45 -3.96
CA TYR A 79 9.04 8.28 -3.50
C TYR A 79 9.93 7.27 -2.79
N TYR A 80 10.64 7.72 -1.75
CA TYR A 80 11.48 6.85 -0.95
C TYR A 80 10.69 6.13 0.14
N TRP A 81 11.02 4.88 0.31
CA TRP A 81 10.42 4.00 1.30
C TRP A 81 11.46 3.09 1.93
N GLU A 82 11.06 2.59 3.08
CA GLU A 82 11.69 1.49 3.78
C GLU A 82 10.62 0.45 4.06
N THR A 83 10.91 -0.81 3.78
CA THR A 83 9.99 -1.90 4.07
C THR A 83 10.69 -2.98 4.86
N THR A 84 9.99 -3.53 5.84
CA THR A 84 10.48 -4.65 6.64
C THR A 84 9.58 -5.86 6.41
N LEU A 85 10.20 -6.99 6.04
CA LEU A 85 9.54 -8.24 5.68
C LEU A 85 9.96 -9.36 6.64
N LYS A 86 9.03 -10.24 6.99
CA LYS A 86 9.31 -11.57 7.52
C LYS A 86 9.36 -12.58 6.39
N VAL A 87 10.47 -13.29 6.29
CA VAL A 87 10.76 -14.26 5.23
C VAL A 87 11.10 -15.59 5.87
N THR A 88 10.55 -16.66 5.31
CA THR A 88 10.81 -18.02 5.77
C THR A 88 11.42 -18.83 4.63
N THR A 89 12.48 -19.57 4.92
CA THR A 89 13.13 -20.46 3.94
C THR A 89 12.74 -21.92 4.17
N PHE A 90 12.61 -22.68 3.09
CA PHE A 90 12.12 -24.05 3.06
C PHE A 90 12.76 -24.85 1.90
N SER A 91 12.79 -26.18 2.01
CA SER A 91 13.45 -27.06 1.04
C SER A 91 12.52 -28.19 0.62
N GLY A 92 11.89 -28.07 -0.55
CA GLY A 92 10.90 -29.05 -1.03
C GLY A 92 9.52 -28.88 -0.38
N ALA A 93 8.53 -29.62 -0.90
CA ALA A 93 7.12 -29.42 -0.57
C ALA A 93 6.71 -29.89 0.84
N HIS A 94 7.52 -30.74 1.48
CA HIS A 94 7.16 -31.42 2.74
C HIS A 94 8.12 -31.13 3.90
N ASN A 95 9.07 -30.20 3.73
CA ASN A 95 10.05 -29.90 4.76
C ASN A 95 9.66 -28.61 5.48
N PRO A 96 9.51 -28.65 6.83
CA PRO A 96 9.11 -27.49 7.62
C PRO A 96 10.11 -26.32 7.47
N PRO A 97 9.70 -25.11 7.86
CA PRO A 97 10.55 -23.92 7.72
C PRO A 97 11.87 -24.10 8.48
N TYR A 98 12.95 -23.66 7.85
CA TYR A 98 14.28 -23.80 8.43
C TYR A 98 14.74 -22.55 9.14
N ASN A 99 14.75 -21.44 8.41
CA ASN A 99 15.20 -20.17 8.92
C ASN A 99 14.12 -19.13 8.72
N HIS A 100 13.97 -18.29 9.74
CA HIS A 100 13.13 -17.12 9.70
C HIS A 100 14.04 -15.89 9.67
N TYR A 101 13.77 -14.99 8.75
CA TYR A 101 14.50 -13.75 8.56
C TYR A 101 13.56 -12.57 8.70
N THR A 102 14.05 -11.50 9.34
CA THR A 102 13.48 -10.16 9.19
C THR A 102 14.42 -9.38 8.29
N ILE A 103 13.96 -8.94 7.12
CA ILE A 103 14.77 -8.22 6.14
C ILE A 103 14.17 -6.83 5.93
N THR A 104 15.00 -5.80 6.04
CA THR A 104 14.61 -4.41 5.77
C THR A 104 15.27 -3.92 4.49
N PHE A 105 14.47 -3.42 3.56
CA PHE A 105 14.90 -2.84 2.29
C PHE A 105 14.62 -1.35 2.23
N THR A 106 15.38 -0.64 1.42
CA THR A 106 15.10 0.75 1.04
C THR A 106 15.39 1.01 -0.44
N ASN A 107 14.67 1.96 -1.05
CA ASN A 107 14.89 2.43 -2.42
C ASN A 107 15.48 3.85 -2.48
N GLN A 108 16.15 4.33 -1.42
CA GLN A 108 16.81 5.64 -1.42
C GLN A 108 17.89 5.81 -2.49
N ASN A 109 18.36 4.70 -3.06
CA ASN A 109 19.35 4.65 -4.13
C ASN A 109 18.73 4.00 -5.39
N PRO A 110 19.35 4.14 -6.58
CA PRO A 110 18.81 3.59 -7.83
C PRO A 110 18.54 2.08 -7.79
N GLU A 111 19.30 1.35 -6.97
CA GLU A 111 19.08 -0.05 -6.66
C GLU A 111 18.47 -0.21 -5.26
N ILE A 112 17.59 -1.20 -5.10
CA ILE A 112 17.07 -1.58 -3.78
C ILE A 112 18.21 -2.09 -2.91
N GLN A 113 18.37 -1.47 -1.74
CA GLN A 113 19.42 -1.80 -0.78
C GLN A 113 18.88 -2.50 0.44
N ILE A 114 19.74 -3.35 1.01
CA ILE A 114 19.50 -4.02 2.29
C ILE A 114 19.92 -3.06 3.39
N LYS A 115 18.99 -2.67 4.25
CA LYS A 115 19.29 -1.83 5.41
C LYS A 115 19.59 -2.67 6.64
N ALA A 116 18.87 -3.77 6.83
CA ALA A 116 19.06 -4.66 7.96
C ALA A 116 18.58 -6.07 7.66
N ILE A 117 19.19 -7.05 8.32
CA ILE A 117 18.69 -8.41 8.36
C ILE A 117 18.94 -9.02 9.73
N LYS A 118 17.93 -9.71 10.24
CA LYS A 118 17.99 -10.43 11.51
C LYS A 118 17.50 -11.86 11.30
N VAL A 119 18.34 -12.83 11.66
CA VAL A 119 17.92 -14.23 11.79
C VAL A 119 17.12 -14.35 13.08
N ILE A 120 15.91 -14.91 12.97
CA ILE A 120 15.08 -15.26 14.13
C ILE A 120 15.41 -16.72 14.42
N GLN A 121 16.07 -16.97 15.55
CA GLN A 121 16.15 -18.30 16.13
C GLN A 121 14.94 -18.47 17.05
N GLU A 122 14.19 -19.55 16.86
CA GLU A 122 13.16 -19.99 17.82
C GLU A 122 13.80 -20.62 19.06
#